data_AF-A0A4C1V1P5-F1
#
_entry.id   AF-A0A4C1V1P5-F1
#
_cell.length_a   1.000
_cell.length_b   1.000
_cell.length_c   1.000
_cell.angle_alpha   90.00
_cell.angle_beta   90.00
_cell.angle_gamma   90.00
#
_symmetry.space_group_name_H-M   'P 1'
#
loop_
_entity.id
_entity.type
_entity.pdbx_description
1 polymer ?
#
loop_
_entity_poly.entity_id
_entity_poly.type
_entity_poly.pdbx_seq_one_letter_code
_entity_poly.pdbx_strand_id
1 'polypeptide(L)'
;MLHCKGKICPEHKVHAKLYGCTLVVDEENEVVLSVQCEDCVASQGGCKHAIAFLMWLHRRSEEPSCTSVECYWKKSKLSRVGSSMKYMTAKELSKGNPILPANSLVLEKFLEEARKRKLEDCELIKYQPSYSQTVTQAVSMHQLIYEFKNKSVEDFLKKVQISPTLIKQVEEETREQSESDLWFQLRYGRITASRAHEVSRCKTNDGTLVSLILGGKIPDTPSMKRGRILEDEVRKTVECRIKKKIISVA
;
A
#
# COMPACT_ATOMS: atom_id res chain seq x y z
N MET A 1 27.33 40.74 -11.47
CA MET A 1 28.44 39.96 -12.09
C MET A 1 28.76 38.74 -11.25
N LEU A 2 28.60 37.55 -11.83
CA LEU A 2 28.94 36.26 -11.24
C LEU A 2 30.31 35.79 -11.74
N HIS A 3 31.17 35.35 -10.81
CA HIS A 3 32.48 34.79 -11.11
C HIS A 3 32.51 33.31 -10.75
N CYS A 4 32.56 32.44 -11.76
CA CYS A 4 32.62 30.99 -11.59
C CYS A 4 34.03 30.48 -11.88
N LYS A 5 34.60 29.72 -10.95
CA LYS A 5 35.90 29.04 -11.12
C LYS A 5 35.73 27.54 -11.02
N GLY A 6 36.38 26.80 -11.91
CA GLY A 6 36.31 25.35 -11.96
C GLY A 6 37.63 24.73 -12.38
N LYS A 7 37.78 23.43 -12.08
CA LYS A 7 38.91 22.62 -12.51
C LYS A 7 38.41 21.55 -13.48
N ILE A 8 39.10 21.36 -14.59
CA ILE A 8 38.72 20.46 -15.67
C ILE A 8 39.78 19.37 -15.88
N CYS A 9 39.31 18.13 -15.99
CA CYS A 9 40.16 16.99 -16.25
C CYS A 9 40.69 16.99 -17.70
N PRO A 10 41.97 16.69 -17.93
CA PRO A 10 42.52 16.47 -19.26
C PRO A 10 41.89 15.22 -19.91
N GLU A 11 41.57 15.31 -21.20
CA GLU A 11 40.95 14.20 -21.97
C GLU A 11 41.83 12.94 -22.02
N HIS A 12 43.12 13.07 -22.37
CA HIS A 12 44.00 11.92 -22.60
C HIS A 12 44.78 11.48 -21.36
N LYS A 13 44.86 12.32 -20.32
CA LYS A 13 45.66 12.06 -19.11
C LYS A 13 44.84 12.41 -17.89
N VAL A 14 43.85 11.58 -17.59
CA VAL A 14 42.87 11.78 -16.51
C VAL A 14 43.49 11.92 -15.11
N HIS A 15 44.73 11.45 -14.91
CA HIS A 15 45.50 11.62 -13.67
C HIS A 15 46.49 12.79 -13.69
N ALA A 16 46.61 13.52 -14.79
CA ALA A 16 47.47 14.69 -14.87
C ALA A 16 46.82 15.90 -14.18
N LYS A 17 47.62 16.97 -14.00
CA LYS A 17 47.18 18.23 -13.40
C LYS A 17 45.92 18.73 -14.12
N LEU A 18 44.90 19.07 -13.34
CA LEU A 18 43.65 19.65 -13.82
C LEU A 18 43.89 21.07 -14.35
N TYR A 19 43.12 21.48 -15.36
CA TYR A 19 43.14 22.83 -15.90
C TYR A 19 42.18 23.74 -15.14
N GLY A 20 42.65 24.88 -14.65
CA GLY A 20 41.81 25.94 -14.11
C GLY A 20 41.07 26.68 -15.22
N CYS A 21 39.77 26.89 -15.03
CA CYS A 21 38.93 27.71 -15.89
C CYS A 21 38.16 28.73 -15.06
N THR A 22 38.09 29.96 -15.56
CA THR A 22 37.35 31.08 -14.96
C THR A 22 36.32 31.59 -15.97
N LEU A 23 35.07 31.73 -15.53
CA LEU A 23 33.94 32.26 -16.29
C LEU A 23 33.42 33.51 -15.57
N VAL A 24 33.17 34.58 -16.33
CA VAL A 24 32.51 35.80 -15.82
C VAL A 24 31.21 35.99 -16.58
N VAL A 25 30.09 36.04 -15.84
CA VAL A 25 28.75 36.21 -16.37
C VAL A 25 28.13 37.48 -15.80
N ASP A 26 27.49 38.25 -16.66
CA ASP A 26 26.59 39.31 -16.25
C ASP A 26 25.17 38.75 -16.11
N GLU A 27 24.74 38.54 -14.87
CA GLU A 27 23.41 38.00 -14.56
C GLU A 27 22.29 38.99 -14.87
N GLU A 28 22.56 40.31 -14.83
CA GLU A 28 21.51 41.32 -15.07
C GLU A 28 21.16 41.42 -16.55
N ASN A 29 22.17 41.31 -17.42
CA ASN A 29 22.00 41.36 -18.87
C ASN A 29 21.95 39.98 -19.53
N GLU A 30 22.07 38.90 -18.75
CA GLU A 30 22.12 37.50 -19.22
C GLU A 30 23.22 37.22 -20.27
N VAL A 31 24.37 37.91 -20.16
CA VAL A 31 25.49 37.79 -21.12
C VAL A 31 26.73 37.16 -20.47
N VAL A 32 27.34 36.20 -21.17
CA VAL A 32 28.68 35.69 -20.82
C VAL A 32 29.74 36.69 -21.28
N LEU A 33 30.42 37.32 -20.32
CA LEU A 33 31.43 38.34 -20.62
C LEU A 33 32.77 37.73 -21.02
N SER A 34 33.21 36.66 -20.34
CA SER A 34 34.46 35.99 -20.70
C SER A 34 34.55 34.56 -20.17
N VAL A 35 35.24 33.69 -20.92
CA VAL A 35 35.64 32.34 -20.49
C VAL A 35 37.14 32.18 -20.75
N GLN A 36 37.91 31.88 -19.72
CA GLN A 36 39.36 31.75 -19.82
C GLN A 36 39.84 30.45 -19.17
N CYS A 37 40.80 29.79 -19.82
CA CYS A 37 41.53 28.67 -19.23
C CYS A 37 42.94 29.13 -18.88
N GLU A 38 43.35 28.92 -17.63
CA GLU A 38 44.59 29.48 -17.08
C GLU A 38 45.80 28.59 -17.37
N ASP A 39 45.60 27.28 -17.46
CA ASP A 39 46.68 26.28 -17.54
C ASP A 39 46.94 25.73 -18.96
N CYS A 40 46.22 26.21 -19.99
CA CYS A 40 46.31 25.66 -21.35
C CYS A 40 47.13 26.54 -22.30
N VAL A 41 48.00 25.92 -23.10
CA VAL A 41 48.81 26.62 -24.13
C VAL A 41 47.94 27.32 -25.19
N ALA A 42 46.75 26.77 -25.46
CA ALA A 42 45.77 27.34 -26.40
C ALA A 42 44.79 28.34 -25.73
N SER A 43 45.10 28.87 -24.54
CA SER A 43 44.19 29.72 -23.76
C SER A 43 43.76 30.99 -24.48
N GLN A 44 44.63 31.58 -25.31
CA GLN A 44 44.36 32.84 -26.03
C GLN A 44 43.49 32.66 -27.28
N GLY A 45 43.39 31.45 -27.84
CA GLY A 45 42.69 31.17 -29.10
C GLY A 45 41.37 30.41 -28.95
N GLY A 46 40.88 30.22 -27.72
CA GLY A 46 39.75 29.35 -27.43
C GLY A 46 40.20 27.89 -27.32
N CYS A 47 40.14 27.34 -26.11
CA CYS A 47 40.52 25.95 -25.87
C CYS A 47 39.28 25.09 -25.54
N LYS A 48 39.38 23.79 -25.80
CA LYS A 48 38.31 22.82 -25.48
C LYS A 48 37.90 22.84 -24.01
N HIS A 49 38.80 23.17 -23.09
CA HIS A 49 38.52 23.22 -21.66
C HIS A 49 37.58 24.38 -21.31
N ALA A 50 37.82 25.57 -21.85
CA ALA A 50 36.93 26.73 -21.64
C ALA A 50 35.52 26.46 -22.17
N ILE A 51 35.40 25.87 -23.36
CA ILE A 51 34.10 25.50 -23.95
C ILE A 51 33.39 24.42 -23.11
N ALA A 52 34.12 23.38 -22.68
CA ALA A 52 33.57 22.35 -21.82
C ALA A 52 33.07 22.93 -20.48
N PHE A 53 33.79 23.88 -19.90
CA PHE A 53 33.38 24.55 -18.66
C PHE A 53 32.06 25.31 -18.82
N LEU A 54 31.96 26.10 -19.89
CA LEU A 54 30.78 26.90 -20.21
C LEU A 54 29.55 26.01 -20.42
N MET A 55 29.68 24.97 -21.24
CA MET A 55 28.58 24.04 -21.53
C MET A 55 28.12 23.27 -20.30
N TRP A 56 29.06 22.89 -19.43
CA TRP A 56 28.74 22.24 -18.16
C TRP A 56 27.96 23.17 -17.23
N LEU A 57 28.38 24.43 -17.10
CA LEU A 57 27.69 25.44 -16.29
C LEU A 57 26.28 25.72 -16.81
N HIS A 58 26.11 25.88 -18.13
CA HIS A 58 24.81 26.06 -18.75
C HIS A 58 23.85 24.90 -18.44
N ARG A 59 24.33 23.66 -18.60
CA ARG A 59 23.51 22.48 -18.30
C ARG A 59 23.14 22.39 -16.82
N ARG A 60 24.01 22.86 -15.92
CA ARG A 60 23.75 22.90 -14.47
C ARG A 60 22.76 23.99 -14.07
N SER A 61 22.73 25.11 -14.79
CA SER A 61 21.69 26.13 -14.56
C SER A 61 20.30 25.68 -15.01
N GLU A 62 20.20 24.72 -15.93
CA GLU A 62 18.93 24.11 -16.35
C GLU A 62 18.41 23.06 -15.34
N GLU A 63 19.27 22.54 -14.45
CA GLU A 63 18.84 21.59 -13.41
C GLU A 63 17.95 22.33 -12.39
N PRO A 64 16.71 21.88 -12.13
CA PRO A 64 15.84 22.52 -11.15
C PRO A 64 16.50 22.45 -9.77
N SER A 65 16.42 23.56 -9.01
CA SER A 65 16.98 23.61 -7.66
C SER A 65 16.42 22.50 -6.78
N CYS A 66 17.22 21.96 -5.85
CA CYS A 66 16.79 20.89 -4.94
C CYS A 66 15.59 21.29 -4.05
N THR A 67 15.27 22.60 -3.99
CA THR A 67 14.09 23.17 -3.35
C THR A 67 12.86 23.25 -4.26
N SER A 68 13.02 23.21 -5.58
CA SER A 68 11.91 23.25 -6.55
C SER A 68 11.42 21.87 -6.98
N VAL A 69 12.19 20.81 -6.72
CA VAL A 69 11.72 19.42 -6.86
C VAL A 69 11.02 18.99 -5.57
N GLU A 70 9.73 18.67 -5.64
CA GLU A 70 9.00 18.17 -4.48
C GLU A 70 9.63 16.87 -3.99
N CYS A 71 10.13 16.87 -2.74
CA CYS A 71 10.83 15.71 -2.18
C CYS A 71 9.90 14.50 -2.09
N TYR A 72 10.18 13.49 -2.90
CA TYR A 72 9.46 12.22 -2.96
C TYR A 72 9.42 11.51 -1.59
N TRP A 73 10.49 11.66 -0.80
CA TRP A 73 10.61 11.14 0.55
C TRP A 73 10.36 12.22 1.60
N LYS A 74 9.16 12.81 1.56
CA LYS A 74 8.72 13.79 2.57
C LYS A 74 8.82 13.15 3.95
N LYS A 75 9.67 13.70 4.84
CA LYS A 75 9.74 13.25 6.24
C LYS A 75 8.33 13.28 6.82
N SER A 76 7.89 12.16 7.39
CA SER A 76 6.53 12.03 7.92
C SER A 76 6.30 13.08 9.01
N LYS A 77 5.07 13.57 9.16
CA LYS A 77 4.72 14.47 10.29
C LYS A 77 5.06 13.85 11.64
N LEU A 78 5.00 12.52 11.74
CA LEU A 78 5.39 11.73 12.90
C LEU A 78 6.87 11.91 13.30
N SER A 79 7.77 12.12 12.34
CA SER A 79 9.20 12.35 12.63
C SER A 79 9.48 13.63 13.42
N ARG A 80 8.49 14.53 13.53
CA ARG A 80 8.56 15.77 14.30
C ARG A 80 8.10 15.61 15.74
N VAL A 81 7.46 14.49 16.07
CA VAL A 81 7.01 14.17 17.44
C VAL A 81 8.21 13.80 18.29
N GLY A 82 8.34 14.41 19.47
CA GLY A 82 9.49 14.29 20.37
C GLY A 82 10.62 15.29 20.13
N SER A 83 10.65 15.97 18.97
CA SER A 83 11.61 17.04 18.67
C SER A 83 10.93 18.42 18.72
N SER A 84 10.21 18.80 17.66
CA SER A 84 9.50 20.08 17.56
C SER A 84 8.04 20.02 18.01
N MET A 85 7.45 18.82 18.09
CA MET A 85 6.08 18.60 18.56
C MET A 85 6.10 17.68 19.77
N LYS A 86 5.42 18.04 20.87
CA LYS A 86 5.51 17.31 22.14
C LYS A 86 4.75 15.97 22.12
N TYR A 87 3.59 15.95 21.47
CA TYR A 87 2.78 14.76 21.20
C TYR A 87 1.85 15.06 20.01
N MET A 88 1.22 14.02 19.46
CA MET A 88 0.22 14.16 18.40
C MET A 88 -0.95 13.24 18.73
N THR A 89 -2.18 13.76 18.61
CA THR A 89 -3.40 13.03 18.93
C THR A 89 -3.91 12.24 17.72
N ALA A 90 -4.64 11.14 17.95
CA ALA A 90 -5.21 10.33 16.88
C ALA A 90 -6.14 11.15 15.93
N LYS A 91 -6.80 12.19 16.46
CA LYS A 91 -7.66 13.11 15.70
C LYS A 91 -6.87 14.01 14.73
N GLU A 92 -5.59 14.25 14.99
CA GLU A 92 -4.71 15.03 14.10
C GLU A 92 -4.13 14.15 12.99
N LEU A 93 -3.92 12.86 13.26
CA LEU A 93 -3.55 11.86 12.26
C LEU A 93 -4.66 11.63 11.23
N SER A 94 -5.93 11.65 11.66
CA SER A 94 -7.08 11.39 10.78
C SER A 94 -7.45 12.56 9.88
N LYS A 95 -6.89 13.76 10.08
CA LYS A 95 -7.13 14.97 9.27
C LYS A 95 -6.13 15.13 8.13
N GLY A 96 -5.70 14.02 7.53
CA GLY A 96 -4.92 14.07 6.30
C GLY A 96 -5.82 14.48 5.13
N ASN A 97 -5.73 15.73 4.66
CA ASN A 97 -6.14 15.99 3.29
C ASN A 97 -5.19 15.19 2.38
N PRO A 98 -5.69 14.45 1.37
CA PRO A 98 -4.82 13.85 0.37
C PRO A 98 -4.03 14.98 -0.30
N ILE A 99 -2.72 15.04 -0.04
CA ILE A 99 -1.83 16.08 -0.58
C ILE A 99 -1.54 15.80 -2.07
N LEU A 100 -1.69 14.55 -2.49
CA LEU A 100 -1.53 14.18 -3.89
C LEU A 100 -2.86 14.46 -4.62
N PRO A 101 -2.82 15.08 -5.81
CA PRO A 101 -3.97 15.05 -6.70
C PRO A 101 -4.37 13.59 -6.87
N ALA A 102 -5.68 13.31 -6.97
CA ALA A 102 -6.19 11.99 -7.30
C ALA A 102 -5.78 11.63 -8.75
N ASN A 103 -4.50 11.41 -9.00
CA ASN A 103 -4.00 10.85 -10.23
C ASN A 103 -4.24 9.34 -10.15
N SER A 104 -5.51 8.98 -10.25
CA SER A 104 -5.97 7.61 -10.45
C SER A 104 -5.38 6.99 -11.72
N LEU A 105 -4.76 7.77 -12.62
CA LEU A 105 -4.09 7.32 -13.84
C LEU A 105 -3.24 6.05 -13.68
N VAL A 106 -2.46 5.92 -12.61
CA VAL A 106 -1.64 4.71 -12.38
C VAL A 106 -2.51 3.52 -12.00
N LEU A 107 -3.48 3.74 -11.10
CA LEU A 107 -4.45 2.72 -10.69
C LEU A 107 -5.33 2.29 -11.88
N GLU A 108 -5.82 3.23 -12.68
CA GLU A 108 -6.63 2.98 -13.86
C GLU A 108 -5.86 2.18 -14.91
N LYS A 109 -4.62 2.59 -15.24
CA LYS A 109 -3.74 1.83 -16.14
C LYS A 109 -3.42 0.44 -15.60
N PHE A 110 -3.21 0.31 -14.29
CA PHE A 110 -3.01 -0.99 -13.65
C PHE A 110 -4.25 -1.87 -13.79
N LEU A 111 -5.45 -1.35 -13.51
CA LEU A 111 -6.71 -2.09 -13.63
C LEU A 111 -7.06 -2.44 -15.08
N GLU A 112 -6.73 -1.58 -16.05
CA GLU A 112 -6.84 -1.90 -17.48
C GLU A 112 -5.91 -3.03 -17.88
N GLU A 113 -4.64 -2.94 -17.52
CA GLU A 113 -3.64 -3.96 -17.86
C GLU A 113 -3.93 -5.28 -17.14
N ALA A 114 -4.39 -5.23 -15.90
CA ALA A 114 -4.81 -6.40 -15.15
C ALA A 114 -6.01 -7.10 -15.80
N ARG A 115 -7.00 -6.35 -16.29
CA ARG A 115 -8.14 -6.90 -17.06
C ARG A 115 -7.66 -7.54 -18.38
N LYS A 116 -6.77 -6.88 -19.13
CA LYS A 116 -6.19 -7.44 -20.37
C LYS A 116 -5.49 -8.76 -20.12
N ARG A 117 -4.77 -8.88 -19.00
CA ARG A 117 -4.01 -10.07 -18.60
C ARG A 117 -4.83 -11.12 -17.87
N LYS A 118 -6.11 -10.86 -17.59
CA LYS A 118 -6.99 -11.73 -16.79
C LYS A 118 -6.37 -12.07 -15.42
N LEU A 119 -5.81 -11.07 -14.76
CA LEU A 119 -5.31 -11.24 -13.40
C LEU A 119 -6.50 -11.37 -12.43
N GLU A 120 -6.69 -12.56 -11.89
CA GLU A 120 -7.74 -12.87 -10.91
C GLU A 120 -7.19 -12.82 -9.47
N ASP A 121 -5.92 -13.17 -9.28
CA ASP A 121 -5.28 -13.19 -7.95
C ASP A 121 -4.43 -11.94 -7.68
N CYS A 122 -5.10 -10.84 -7.35
CA CYS A 122 -4.44 -9.64 -6.84
C CYS A 122 -5.33 -8.93 -5.84
N GLU A 123 -4.77 -8.61 -4.66
CA GLU A 123 -5.49 -7.92 -3.59
C GLU A 123 -6.15 -6.62 -4.06
N LEU A 124 -5.50 -5.83 -4.93
CA LEU A 124 -6.08 -4.59 -5.45
C LEU A 124 -7.30 -4.80 -6.35
N ILE A 125 -7.38 -5.94 -7.05
CA ILE A 125 -8.47 -6.26 -7.97
C ILE A 125 -9.67 -6.78 -7.18
N LYS A 126 -9.45 -7.55 -6.09
CA LYS A 126 -10.50 -8.10 -5.21
C LYS A 126 -11.46 -7.03 -4.66
N TYR A 127 -10.99 -5.79 -4.56
CA TYR A 127 -11.78 -4.65 -4.06
C TYR A 127 -12.40 -3.77 -5.16
N GLN A 128 -12.27 -4.13 -6.44
CA GLN A 128 -12.87 -3.36 -7.53
C GLN A 128 -14.30 -3.80 -7.89
N PRO A 129 -15.18 -2.86 -8.29
CA PRO A 129 -16.57 -3.17 -8.62
C PRO A 129 -16.72 -4.13 -9.82
N SER A 130 -15.70 -4.25 -10.66
CA SER A 130 -15.69 -5.13 -11.84
C SER A 130 -15.11 -6.53 -11.57
N TYR A 131 -14.71 -6.83 -10.33
CA TYR A 131 -14.21 -8.16 -9.98
C TYR A 131 -15.35 -9.18 -10.08
N SER A 132 -15.14 -10.22 -10.89
CA SER A 132 -16.09 -11.33 -11.04
C SER A 132 -15.98 -12.24 -9.82
N GLN A 133 -16.67 -11.83 -8.75
CA GLN A 133 -16.71 -12.59 -7.52
C GLN A 133 -17.55 -13.87 -7.72
N THR A 134 -17.14 -14.98 -7.09
CA THR A 134 -18.02 -16.16 -7.06
C THR A 134 -19.31 -15.83 -6.32
N VAL A 135 -20.40 -16.50 -6.68
CA VAL A 135 -21.73 -16.26 -6.06
C VAL A 135 -21.66 -16.42 -4.53
N THR A 136 -20.82 -17.33 -4.04
CA THR A 136 -20.58 -17.57 -2.61
C THR A 136 -19.74 -16.49 -1.93
N GLN A 137 -18.75 -15.92 -2.59
CA GLN A 137 -17.98 -14.79 -2.04
C GLN A 137 -18.80 -13.50 -1.98
N ALA A 138 -19.82 -13.35 -2.83
CA ALA A 138 -20.69 -12.18 -2.85
C ALA A 138 -21.46 -11.98 -1.53
N VAL A 139 -21.66 -13.06 -0.76
CA VAL A 139 -22.30 -12.96 0.57
C VAL A 139 -21.33 -12.61 1.70
N SER A 140 -20.06 -12.33 1.40
CA SER A 140 -19.13 -11.85 2.43
C SER A 140 -19.57 -10.48 2.97
N MET A 141 -19.31 -10.23 4.26
CA MET A 141 -19.73 -8.97 4.90
C MET A 141 -19.15 -7.73 4.20
N HIS A 142 -17.92 -7.83 3.71
CA HIS A 142 -17.28 -6.76 2.96
C HIS A 142 -18.06 -6.41 1.69
N GLN A 143 -18.45 -7.43 0.91
CA GLN A 143 -19.18 -7.22 -0.34
C GLN A 143 -20.58 -6.68 -0.08
N LEU A 144 -21.29 -7.22 0.90
CA LEU A 144 -22.63 -6.73 1.27
C LEU A 144 -22.60 -5.25 1.68
N ILE A 145 -21.59 -4.84 2.48
CA ILE A 145 -21.41 -3.44 2.88
C ILE A 145 -21.09 -2.58 1.65
N TYR A 146 -20.21 -3.06 0.78
CA TYR A 146 -19.82 -2.35 -0.44
C TYR A 146 -20.97 -2.17 -1.43
N GLU A 147 -21.83 -3.19 -1.59
CA GLU A 147 -22.97 -3.17 -2.50
C GLU A 147 -24.05 -2.19 -2.02
N PHE A 148 -24.46 -2.30 -0.75
CA PHE A 148 -25.60 -1.54 -0.26
C PHE A 148 -25.27 -0.14 0.24
N LYS A 149 -24.04 0.13 0.70
CA LYS A 149 -23.55 1.44 1.20
C LYS A 149 -24.54 2.18 2.12
N ASN A 150 -25.38 1.44 2.84
CA ASN A 150 -26.47 2.01 3.64
C ASN A 150 -25.92 2.64 4.93
N LYS A 151 -26.53 3.76 5.35
CA LYS A 151 -26.21 4.40 6.63
C LYS A 151 -27.03 3.84 7.80
N SER A 152 -28.18 3.22 7.53
CA SER A 152 -29.04 2.56 8.53
C SER A 152 -28.86 1.05 8.50
N VAL A 153 -28.89 0.44 9.69
CA VAL A 153 -28.80 -1.00 9.89
C VAL A 153 -30.08 -1.69 9.44
N GLU A 154 -31.25 -1.11 9.72
CA GLU A 154 -32.55 -1.67 9.36
C GLU A 154 -32.70 -1.79 7.84
N ASP A 155 -32.28 -0.76 7.11
CA ASP A 155 -32.31 -0.76 5.65
C ASP A 155 -31.28 -1.74 5.05
N PHE A 156 -30.13 -1.90 5.71
CA PHE A 156 -29.16 -2.92 5.35
C PHE A 156 -29.75 -4.33 5.49
N LEU A 157 -30.34 -4.65 6.64
CA LEU A 157 -30.90 -5.98 6.90
C LEU A 157 -32.08 -6.33 5.98
N LYS A 158 -32.90 -5.34 5.60
CA LYS A 158 -33.98 -5.56 4.62
C LYS A 158 -33.46 -5.94 3.24
N LYS A 159 -32.36 -5.31 2.80
CA LYS A 159 -31.76 -5.53 1.47
C LYS A 159 -30.91 -6.80 1.41
N VAL A 160 -30.26 -7.17 2.51
CA VAL A 160 -29.49 -8.42 2.59
C VAL A 160 -30.46 -9.61 2.66
N GLN A 161 -30.84 -10.12 1.50
CA GLN A 161 -31.62 -11.35 1.36
C GLN A 161 -30.74 -12.41 0.71
N ILE A 162 -30.32 -13.40 1.49
CA ILE A 162 -29.52 -14.52 0.99
C ILE A 162 -30.47 -15.69 0.71
N SER A 163 -30.49 -16.18 -0.52
CA SER A 163 -31.39 -17.26 -0.90
C SER A 163 -31.00 -18.58 -0.22
N PRO A 164 -31.96 -19.47 0.10
CA PRO A 164 -31.66 -20.78 0.68
C PRO A 164 -30.73 -21.65 -0.19
N THR A 165 -30.82 -21.51 -1.51
CA THR A 165 -29.94 -22.21 -2.45
C THR A 165 -28.49 -21.75 -2.31
N LEU A 166 -28.28 -20.44 -2.16
CA LEU A 166 -26.96 -19.87 -1.97
C LEU A 166 -26.37 -20.22 -0.60
N ILE A 167 -27.20 -20.26 0.45
CA ILE A 167 -26.77 -20.74 1.78
C ILE A 167 -26.26 -22.17 1.69
N LYS A 168 -26.96 -23.04 0.95
CA LYS A 168 -26.53 -24.43 0.76
C LYS A 168 -25.20 -24.53 0.01
N GLN A 169 -25.02 -23.72 -1.04
CA GLN A 169 -23.76 -23.70 -1.79
C GLN A 169 -22.60 -23.20 -0.93
N VAL A 170 -22.84 -22.17 -0.11
CA VAL A 170 -21.86 -21.67 0.87
C VAL A 170 -21.47 -22.75 1.88
N GLU A 171 -22.45 -23.49 2.41
CA GLU A 171 -22.18 -24.62 3.32
C GLU A 171 -21.29 -25.65 2.63
N GLU A 172 -21.66 -26.09 1.43
CA GLU A 172 -20.91 -27.08 0.65
C GLU A 172 -19.46 -26.66 0.39
N GLU A 173 -19.22 -25.41 0.00
CA GLU A 173 -17.88 -24.86 -0.28
C GLU A 173 -17.04 -24.57 0.98
N THR A 174 -17.67 -24.55 2.16
CA THR A 174 -16.99 -24.25 3.42
C THR A 174 -16.96 -25.43 4.41
N ARG A 175 -17.29 -26.64 3.95
CA ARG A 175 -17.24 -27.89 4.75
C ARG A 175 -15.87 -28.21 5.35
N GLU A 176 -14.80 -27.77 4.68
CA GLU A 176 -13.42 -27.96 5.15
C GLU A 176 -13.02 -26.97 6.25
N GLN A 177 -13.93 -26.07 6.66
CA GLN A 177 -13.79 -25.18 7.80
C GLN A 177 -12.46 -24.40 7.80
N SER A 178 -11.52 -24.75 8.68
CA SER A 178 -10.25 -24.05 8.86
C SER A 178 -9.27 -24.20 7.69
N GLU A 179 -9.50 -25.15 6.79
CA GLU A 179 -8.68 -25.32 5.58
C GLU A 179 -9.24 -24.50 4.40
N SER A 180 -10.40 -23.84 4.57
CA SER A 180 -11.05 -23.02 3.53
C SER A 180 -10.86 -21.52 3.81
N ASP A 181 -10.21 -20.81 2.88
CA ASP A 181 -10.08 -19.35 2.93
C ASP A 181 -11.46 -18.65 2.91
N LEU A 182 -12.40 -19.20 2.14
CA LEU A 182 -13.78 -18.71 2.05
C LEU A 182 -14.47 -18.77 3.43
N TRP A 183 -14.24 -19.81 4.21
CA TRP A 183 -14.81 -19.94 5.56
C TRP A 183 -14.37 -18.80 6.48
N PHE A 184 -13.09 -18.40 6.42
CA PHE A 184 -12.61 -17.23 7.17
C PHE A 184 -13.22 -15.92 6.65
N GLN A 185 -13.27 -15.75 5.33
CA GLN A 185 -13.82 -14.55 4.69
C GLN A 185 -15.30 -14.35 5.05
N LEU A 186 -16.09 -15.42 5.11
CA LEU A 186 -17.51 -15.33 5.42
C LEU A 186 -17.77 -15.07 6.91
N ARG A 187 -16.89 -15.53 7.81
CA ARG A 187 -16.99 -15.29 9.26
C ARG A 187 -16.53 -13.88 9.65
N TYR A 188 -15.71 -13.23 8.84
CA TYR A 188 -15.30 -11.85 9.07
C TYR A 188 -16.51 -10.93 9.20
N GLY A 189 -16.60 -10.19 10.31
CA GLY A 189 -17.69 -9.26 10.61
C GLY A 189 -19.01 -9.93 11.00
N ARG A 190 -19.06 -11.26 11.15
CA ARG A 190 -20.27 -11.99 11.58
C ARG A 190 -20.11 -12.52 13.01
N ILE A 191 -21.21 -12.47 13.77
CA ILE A 191 -21.26 -13.13 15.09
C ILE A 191 -21.35 -14.64 14.87
N THR A 192 -20.36 -15.36 15.36
CA THR A 192 -20.27 -16.82 15.24
C THR A 192 -20.81 -17.51 16.50
N ALA A 193 -21.25 -18.76 16.39
CA ALA A 193 -21.78 -19.52 17.52
C ALA A 193 -20.81 -19.56 18.72
N SER A 194 -19.51 -19.74 18.46
CA SER A 194 -18.45 -19.71 19.48
C SER A 194 -18.31 -18.40 20.25
N ARG A 195 -18.88 -17.30 19.73
CA ARG A 195 -18.78 -15.95 20.32
C ARG A 195 -20.14 -15.38 20.73
N ALA A 196 -21.24 -16.05 20.39
CA ALA A 196 -22.59 -15.56 20.69
C ALA A 196 -22.82 -15.33 22.20
N HIS A 197 -22.29 -16.24 23.05
CA HIS A 197 -22.35 -16.09 24.50
C HIS A 197 -21.62 -14.83 24.98
N GLU A 198 -20.37 -14.64 24.54
CA GLU A 198 -19.57 -13.45 24.89
C GLU A 198 -20.25 -12.17 24.43
N VAL A 199 -20.78 -12.13 23.21
CA VAL A 199 -21.50 -10.98 22.64
C VAL A 199 -22.74 -10.64 23.47
N SER A 200 -23.55 -11.64 23.86
CA SER A 200 -24.76 -11.41 24.66
C SER A 200 -24.52 -10.78 26.03
N ARG A 201 -23.29 -10.89 26.56
CA ARG A 201 -22.89 -10.36 27.87
C ARG A 201 -21.97 -9.15 27.77
N CYS A 202 -21.52 -8.82 26.57
CA CYS A 202 -20.63 -7.69 26.33
C CYS A 202 -21.36 -6.38 26.59
N LYS A 203 -20.80 -5.54 27.46
CA LYS A 203 -21.33 -4.20 27.77
C LYS A 203 -20.49 -3.08 27.15
N THR A 204 -19.37 -3.44 26.54
CA THR A 204 -18.40 -2.50 25.95
C THR A 204 -18.62 -2.40 24.44
N ASN A 205 -18.63 -1.17 23.93
CA ASN A 205 -18.88 -0.89 22.51
C ASN A 205 -17.65 -1.13 21.62
N ASP A 206 -16.47 -1.25 22.22
CA ASP A 206 -15.20 -1.51 21.54
C ASP A 206 -14.29 -2.36 22.44
N GLY A 207 -13.30 -3.01 21.85
CA GLY A 207 -12.32 -3.84 22.55
C GLY A 207 -12.07 -5.18 21.87
N THR A 208 -11.45 -6.10 22.61
CA THR A 208 -10.95 -7.37 22.07
C THR A 208 -12.02 -8.19 21.37
N LEU A 209 -13.24 -8.26 21.90
CA LEU A 209 -14.34 -9.01 21.28
C LEU A 209 -14.69 -8.47 19.88
N VAL A 210 -14.76 -7.15 19.73
CA VAL A 210 -15.01 -6.50 18.43
C VAL A 210 -13.86 -6.79 17.48
N SER A 211 -12.61 -6.67 17.95
CA SER A 211 -11.42 -7.01 17.15
C SER A 211 -11.46 -8.46 16.65
N LEU A 212 -11.88 -9.41 17.49
CA LEU A 212 -11.99 -10.82 17.12
C LEU A 212 -13.10 -11.08 16.08
N ILE A 213 -14.25 -10.40 16.19
CA ILE A 213 -15.33 -10.47 15.19
C ILE A 213 -14.84 -9.90 13.85
N LEU A 214 -14.02 -8.86 13.88
CA LEU A 214 -13.38 -8.25 12.71
C LEU A 214 -12.10 -8.99 12.26
N GLY A 215 -11.96 -10.28 12.57
CA GLY A 215 -10.88 -11.12 12.05
C GLY A 215 -9.56 -11.07 12.84
N GLY A 216 -9.56 -10.45 14.02
CA GLY A 216 -8.44 -10.54 14.96
C GLY A 216 -8.13 -11.99 15.31
N LYS A 217 -6.84 -12.33 15.34
CA LYS A 217 -6.37 -13.69 15.63
C LYS A 217 -5.85 -13.79 17.06
N ILE A 218 -6.22 -14.87 17.74
CA ILE A 218 -5.61 -15.30 18.99
C ILE A 218 -4.58 -16.37 18.63
N PRO A 219 -3.38 -16.35 19.24
CA PRO A 219 -2.42 -17.43 19.07
C PRO A 219 -3.04 -18.80 19.39
N ASP A 220 -2.75 -19.80 18.58
CA ASP A 220 -3.24 -21.15 18.81
C ASP A 220 -2.73 -21.70 20.14
N THR A 221 -3.67 -22.05 21.01
CA THR A 221 -3.35 -22.71 22.28
C THR A 221 -3.07 -24.22 22.05
N PRO A 222 -2.31 -24.88 22.94
CA PRO A 222 -2.12 -26.34 22.88
C PRO A 222 -3.44 -27.11 22.83
N SER A 223 -4.46 -26.65 23.55
CA SER A 223 -5.81 -27.24 23.56
C SER A 223 -6.50 -27.16 22.21
N MET A 224 -6.37 -26.03 21.49
CA MET A 224 -6.94 -25.86 20.15
C MET A 224 -6.25 -26.77 19.13
N LYS A 225 -4.92 -26.86 19.16
CA LYS A 225 -4.15 -27.77 18.30
C LYS A 225 -4.55 -29.22 18.53
N ARG A 226 -4.61 -29.64 19.80
CA ARG A 226 -5.06 -30.97 20.19
C ARG A 226 -6.48 -31.26 19.71
N GLY A 227 -7.39 -30.29 19.83
CA GLY A 227 -8.76 -30.40 19.34
C GLY A 227 -8.83 -30.75 17.86
N ARG A 228 -8.10 -30.02 17.02
CA ARG A 228 -8.06 -30.28 15.56
C ARG A 228 -7.47 -31.64 15.21
N ILE A 229 -6.39 -32.05 15.89
CA ILE A 229 -5.76 -33.36 15.65
C ILE A 229 -6.71 -34.52 16.00
N LEU A 230 -7.44 -34.39 17.11
CA LEU A 230 -8.29 -35.47 17.62
C LEU A 230 -9.70 -35.46 17.01
N GLU A 231 -10.08 -34.44 16.25
CA GLU A 231 -11.46 -34.25 15.79
C GLU A 231 -11.96 -35.46 14.99
N ASP A 232 -11.17 -35.94 14.04
CA ASP A 232 -11.55 -37.08 13.19
C ASP A 232 -11.59 -38.41 13.97
N GLU A 233 -10.69 -38.61 14.95
CA GLU A 233 -10.68 -39.79 15.80
C GLU A 233 -11.91 -39.83 16.72
N VAL A 234 -12.25 -38.67 17.31
CA VAL A 234 -13.44 -38.52 18.14
C VAL A 234 -14.70 -38.73 17.30
N ARG A 235 -14.78 -38.16 16.10
CA ARG A 235 -15.91 -38.34 15.19
C ARG A 235 -16.16 -39.82 14.91
N LYS A 236 -15.14 -40.56 14.48
CA LYS A 236 -15.22 -42.02 14.23
C LYS A 236 -15.69 -42.79 15.47
N THR A 237 -15.14 -42.46 16.64
CA THR A 237 -15.50 -43.12 17.90
C THR A 237 -16.98 -42.89 18.25
N VAL A 238 -17.47 -41.67 18.05
CA VAL A 238 -18.87 -41.32 18.33
C VAL A 238 -19.82 -41.95 17.32
N GLU A 239 -19.45 -41.99 16.03
CA GLU A 239 -20.23 -42.69 14.98
C GLU A 239 -20.42 -44.17 15.33
N CYS A 240 -19.35 -44.85 15.78
CA CYS A 240 -19.42 -46.23 16.23
C CYS A 240 -20.35 -46.42 17.44
N ARG A 241 -20.32 -45.49 18.41
CA ARG A 241 -21.15 -45.57 19.63
C ARG A 241 -22.62 -45.31 19.36
N ILE A 242 -22.92 -44.32 18.52
CA ILE A 242 -24.30 -43.87 18.23
C ILE A 242 -24.91 -44.69 17.08
N LYS A 243 -24.11 -45.48 16.35
CA LYS A 243 -24.50 -46.25 15.17
C LYS A 243 -25.20 -45.38 14.11
N LYS A 244 -24.79 -44.13 14.02
CA LYS A 244 -25.26 -43.15 13.03
C LYS A 244 -24.05 -42.45 12.43
N LYS A 245 -24.08 -42.23 11.12
CA LYS A 245 -23.04 -41.48 10.42
C LYS A 245 -23.17 -40.00 10.79
N ILE A 246 -22.06 -39.41 11.23
CA ILE A 246 -21.96 -37.98 11.54
C ILE A 246 -21.33 -37.34 10.32
N ILE A 247 -22.18 -36.71 9.52
CA ILE A 247 -21.72 -35.94 8.37
C ILE A 247 -21.10 -34.66 8.94
N SER A 248 -19.93 -34.28 8.42
CA SER A 248 -19.35 -32.96 8.66
C SER A 248 -20.32 -31.92 8.10
N VAL A 249 -21.03 -31.20 8.98
CA VAL A 249 -21.88 -30.07 8.62
C VAL A 249 -21.18 -28.84 9.17
N ALA A 250 -20.76 -27.93 8.28
CA ALA A 250 -20.16 -26.65 8.66
C ALA A 250 -21.24 -25.61 8.99
#